data_AF-A0A523HNF0-F1
#
_entry.id   AF-A0A523HNF0-F1
#
_cell.length_a   1.000
_cell.length_b   1.000
_cell.length_c   1.000
_cell.angle_alpha   90.00
_cell.angle_beta   90.00
_cell.angle_gamma   90.00
#
_symmetry.space_group_name_H-M   'P 1'
#
loop_
_entity.id
_entity.type
_entity.pdbx_description
1 polymer ?
#
loop_
_entity_poly.entity_id
_entity_poly.type
_entity_poly.pdbx_seq_one_letter_code
_entity_poly.pdbx_strand_id
1 'polypeptide(L)'
;MAITNKNELRLSQKLELMTAIFNRRSIRSILDTWSSQQLVEGHGFLWDKLVELHYLLQDDEFVREDVTRNMMPSATYQRQQGCDLKLDYCKGVECIWSNPECAGNKVKINMEVMAQTIFGYLGAQERSNSSEAQAKTSSIEKPVS
;
A
#
# COMPACT_ATOMS: atom_id res chain seq x y z
N MET A 1 5.57 13.11 30.16
CA MET A 1 5.24 11.68 29.94
C MET A 1 4.34 11.62 28.72
N ALA A 2 4.82 11.03 27.62
CA ALA A 2 3.98 10.82 26.44
C ALA A 2 2.92 9.78 26.81
N ILE A 3 1.64 10.15 26.70
CA ILE A 3 0.54 9.20 26.73
C ILE A 3 0.73 8.37 25.46
N THR A 4 1.36 7.20 25.60
CA THR A 4 1.41 6.23 24.52
C THR A 4 0.00 5.71 24.37
N ASN A 5 -0.71 6.21 23.36
CA ASN A 5 -1.98 5.65 22.95
C ASN A 5 -1.71 4.17 22.69
N LYS A 6 -2.26 3.29 23.54
CA LYS A 6 -2.03 1.83 23.51
C LYS A 6 -2.45 1.17 22.19
N ASN A 7 -3.01 1.98 21.31
CA ASN A 7 -3.72 1.63 20.10
C ASN A 7 -2.95 2.01 18.84
N GLU A 8 -1.91 2.85 18.94
CA GLU A 8 -1.09 3.28 17.81
C GLU A 8 -0.16 2.17 17.30
N LEU A 9 -0.03 2.07 15.98
CA LEU A 9 0.94 1.24 15.30
C LEU A 9 2.35 1.58 15.78
N ARG A 10 3.00 0.57 16.38
CA ARG A 10 4.36 0.72 16.89
C ARG A 10 5.32 0.97 15.75
N LEU A 11 6.42 1.67 16.03
CA LEU A 11 7.48 1.90 15.05
C LEU A 11 8.00 0.58 14.47
N SER A 12 8.16 -0.46 15.29
CA SER A 12 8.60 -1.79 14.83
C SER A 12 7.66 -2.39 13.78
N GLN A 13 6.34 -2.26 13.96
CA GLN A 13 5.34 -2.77 13.02
C GLN A 13 5.35 -1.97 11.71
N LYS A 14 5.49 -0.64 11.79
CA LYS A 14 5.64 0.23 10.61
C LYS A 14 6.88 -0.15 9.81
N LEU A 15 8.02 -0.34 10.48
CA LEU A 15 9.29 -0.73 9.86
C LEU A 15 9.22 -2.14 9.26
N GLU A 16 8.60 -3.09 9.95
CA GLU A 16 8.41 -4.45 9.45
C GLU A 16 7.59 -4.46 8.17
N LEU A 17 6.46 -3.73 8.15
CA LEU A 17 5.61 -3.58 6.97
C LEU A 17 6.39 -2.98 5.79
N MET A 18 7.07 -1.84 5.99
CA MET A 18 7.85 -1.19 4.93
C MET A 18 9.00 -2.08 4.44
N THR A 19 9.67 -2.80 5.34
CA THR A 19 10.74 -3.73 4.98
C THR A 19 10.20 -4.88 4.14
N ALA A 20 9.03 -5.44 4.48
CA ALA A 20 8.40 -6.46 3.65
C ALA A 20 8.09 -5.93 2.25
N ILE A 21 7.55 -4.70 2.16
CA ILE A 21 7.21 -4.05 0.91
C ILE A 21 8.47 -3.82 0.05
N PHE A 22 9.51 -3.17 0.59
CA PHE A 22 10.72 -2.88 -0.18
C PHE A 22 11.47 -4.13 -0.62
N ASN A 23 11.32 -5.25 0.11
CA ASN A 23 11.86 -6.56 -0.30
C ASN A 23 10.89 -7.39 -1.14
N ARG A 24 9.79 -6.79 -1.63
CA ARG A 24 8.77 -7.44 -2.48
C ARG A 24 8.19 -8.72 -1.88
N ARG A 25 8.10 -8.79 -0.55
CA ARG A 25 7.52 -9.92 0.18
C ARG A 25 6.02 -9.68 0.39
N SER A 26 5.26 -10.77 0.47
CA SER A 26 3.85 -10.69 0.84
C SER A 26 3.72 -10.07 2.23
N ILE A 27 2.85 -9.06 2.36
CA ILE A 27 2.55 -8.43 3.64
C ILE A 27 1.45 -9.18 4.41
N ARG A 28 0.76 -10.14 3.78
CA ARG A 28 -0.44 -10.77 4.35
C ARG A 28 -0.17 -11.42 5.71
N SER A 29 0.93 -12.15 5.83
CA SER A 29 1.32 -12.78 7.10
C SER A 29 1.56 -11.77 8.23
N ILE A 30 2.07 -10.58 7.92
CA ILE A 30 2.24 -9.49 8.91
C ILE A 30 0.86 -8.99 9.34
N LEU A 31 0.00 -8.68 8.36
CA LEU A 31 -1.32 -8.15 8.62
C LEU A 31 -2.26 -9.13 9.35
N ASP A 32 -2.06 -10.44 9.17
CA ASP A 32 -2.85 -11.47 9.86
C ASP A 32 -2.58 -11.50 11.38
N THR A 33 -1.47 -10.91 11.84
CA THR A 33 -1.17 -10.75 13.28
C THR A 33 -1.75 -9.48 13.90
N TRP A 34 -2.32 -8.58 13.09
CA TRP A 34 -2.78 -7.27 13.54
C TRP A 34 -4.26 -7.29 13.94
N SER A 35 -4.59 -6.55 14.98
CA SER A 35 -5.98 -6.29 15.36
C SER A 35 -6.68 -5.40 14.32
N SER A 36 -8.00 -5.39 14.30
CA SER A 36 -8.77 -4.53 13.39
C SER A 36 -8.42 -3.04 13.53
N GLN A 37 -8.10 -2.57 14.74
CA GLN A 37 -7.65 -1.21 14.98
C GLN A 37 -6.28 -0.94 14.34
N GLN A 38 -5.32 -1.86 14.53
CA GLN A 38 -4.00 -1.76 13.91
C GLN A 38 -4.09 -1.81 12.38
N LEU A 39 -5.05 -2.56 11.81
CA LEU A 39 -5.31 -2.58 10.38
C LEU A 39 -5.81 -1.22 9.86
N VAL A 40 -6.70 -0.54 10.58
CA VAL A 40 -7.17 0.81 10.20
C VAL A 40 -6.01 1.80 10.19
N GLU A 41 -5.21 1.82 11.24
CA GLU A 41 -4.06 2.70 11.31
C GLU A 41 -2.99 2.34 10.28
N GLY A 42 -2.81 1.04 10.02
CA GLY A 42 -1.88 0.52 9.04
C GLY A 42 -2.24 0.91 7.63
N HIS A 43 -3.53 0.86 7.33
CA HIS A 43 -4.06 1.37 6.08
C HIS A 43 -3.77 2.86 5.92
N GLY A 44 -4.00 3.68 6.96
CA GLY A 44 -3.67 5.11 6.93
C GLY A 44 -2.18 5.37 6.70
N PHE A 45 -1.33 4.73 7.51
CA PHE A 45 0.12 4.82 7.38
C PHE A 45 0.62 4.42 5.99
N LEU A 46 0.12 3.31 5.45
CA LEU A 46 0.54 2.82 4.14
C LEU A 46 0.05 3.73 3.01
N TRP A 47 -1.15 4.29 3.14
CA TRP A 47 -1.66 5.29 2.20
C TRP A 47 -0.76 6.52 2.15
N ASP A 48 -0.41 7.09 3.30
CA ASP A 48 0.47 8.25 3.40
C ASP A 48 1.83 7.96 2.75
N LYS A 49 2.40 6.77 3.01
CA LYS A 49 3.68 6.36 2.42
C LYS A 49 3.60 6.10 0.92
N LEU A 50 2.48 5.57 0.42
CA LEU A 50 2.26 5.42 -1.01
C LEU A 50 2.26 6.78 -1.70
N VAL A 51 1.54 7.76 -1.15
CA VAL A 51 1.46 9.12 -1.70
C VAL A 51 2.84 9.79 -1.68
N GLU A 52 3.55 9.71 -0.54
CA GLU A 52 4.91 10.24 -0.41
C GLU A 52 5.87 9.62 -1.44
N LEU A 53 5.85 8.31 -1.59
CA LEU A 53 6.70 7.61 -2.56
C LEU A 53 6.33 7.93 -4.01
N HIS A 54 5.06 8.18 -4.32
CA HIS A 54 4.66 8.63 -5.65
C HIS A 54 5.37 9.95 -6.00
N TYR A 55 5.23 10.98 -5.15
CA TYR A 55 5.87 12.28 -5.40
C TYR A 55 7.41 12.24 -5.41
N LEU A 56 8.02 11.25 -4.75
CA LEU A 56 9.47 11.08 -4.76
C LEU A 56 9.98 10.35 -6.00
N LEU A 57 9.17 9.48 -6.61
CA LEU A 57 9.65 8.51 -7.60
C LEU A 57 8.98 8.63 -8.96
N GLN A 58 7.85 9.32 -9.08
CA GLN A 58 7.09 9.50 -10.31
C GLN A 58 7.09 10.98 -10.71
N ASP A 59 7.02 11.24 -12.02
CA ASP A 59 7.08 12.60 -12.58
C ASP A 59 5.69 13.24 -12.78
N ASP A 60 4.61 12.49 -12.53
CA ASP A 60 3.23 12.91 -12.71
C ASP A 60 2.53 13.28 -11.39
N GLU A 61 1.29 13.78 -11.50
CA GLU A 61 0.47 14.11 -10.33
C GLU A 61 -0.16 12.86 -9.71
N PHE A 62 -0.22 12.81 -8.39
CA PHE A 62 -0.88 11.72 -7.69
C PHE A 62 -2.41 11.78 -7.89
N VAL A 63 -2.97 10.78 -8.58
CA VAL A 63 -4.42 10.60 -8.73
C VAL A 63 -4.90 9.43 -7.88
N ARG A 64 -5.81 9.69 -6.94
CA ARG A 64 -6.35 8.68 -6.01
C ARG A 64 -7.00 7.50 -6.73
N GLU A 65 -7.67 7.77 -7.82
CA GLU A 65 -8.39 6.82 -8.66
C GLU A 65 -7.44 5.78 -9.26
N ASP A 66 -6.17 6.14 -9.50
CA ASP A 66 -5.19 5.24 -10.08
C ASP A 66 -4.85 4.06 -9.17
N VAL A 67 -4.91 4.28 -7.86
CA VAL A 67 -4.72 3.24 -6.85
C VAL A 67 -6.05 2.53 -6.57
N THR A 68 -7.11 3.30 -6.35
CA THR A 68 -8.38 2.75 -5.85
C THR A 68 -9.15 1.94 -6.90
N ARG A 69 -8.93 2.17 -8.20
CA ARG A 69 -9.51 1.32 -9.28
C ARG A 69 -9.08 -0.14 -9.21
N ASN A 70 -7.91 -0.41 -8.63
CA ASN A 70 -7.37 -1.76 -8.46
C ASN A 70 -7.82 -2.39 -7.13
N MET A 71 -8.45 -1.62 -6.26
CA MET A 71 -9.03 -2.14 -5.01
C MET A 71 -10.37 -2.81 -5.28
N MET A 72 -10.70 -3.82 -4.47
CA MET A 72 -12.00 -4.47 -4.60
C MET A 72 -13.12 -3.51 -4.16
N PRO A 73 -14.12 -3.24 -5.02
CA PRO A 73 -15.25 -2.40 -4.64
C PRO A 73 -16.04 -3.01 -3.48
N SER A 74 -16.51 -2.16 -2.56
CA SER A 74 -17.31 -2.57 -1.40
C SER A 74 -18.51 -3.45 -1.78
N ALA A 75 -19.22 -3.09 -2.86
CA ALA A 75 -20.40 -3.83 -3.30
C ALA A 75 -20.06 -5.22 -3.82
N THR A 76 -18.93 -5.35 -4.53
CA THR A 76 -18.42 -6.64 -5.00
C THR A 76 -18.04 -7.53 -3.82
N TYR A 77 -17.31 -6.98 -2.85
CA TYR A 77 -16.91 -7.72 -1.65
C TYR A 77 -18.13 -8.18 -0.83
N GLN A 78 -19.12 -7.30 -0.59
CA GLN A 78 -20.34 -7.67 0.15
C GLN A 78 -21.08 -8.85 -0.49
N ARG A 79 -21.23 -8.84 -1.83
CA ARG A 79 -21.88 -9.94 -2.55
C ARG A 79 -21.10 -11.25 -2.39
N GLN A 80 -19.77 -11.21 -2.44
CA GLN A 80 -18.94 -12.40 -2.23
C GLN A 80 -19.04 -12.95 -0.81
N GLN A 81 -19.25 -12.09 0.19
CA GLN A 81 -19.41 -12.49 1.59
C GLN A 81 -20.86 -12.84 1.95
N GLY A 82 -21.83 -12.75 1.02
CA GLY A 82 -23.25 -12.98 1.30
C GLY A 82 -23.84 -11.97 2.30
N CYS A 83 -23.30 -10.75 2.35
CA CYS A 83 -23.74 -9.71 3.28
C CYS A 83 -24.97 -8.97 2.75
N ASP A 84 -26.01 -8.87 3.59
CA ASP A 84 -27.29 -8.22 3.29
C ASP A 84 -27.40 -6.79 3.85
N LEU A 85 -26.40 -6.33 4.60
CA LEU A 85 -26.33 -4.95 5.09
C LEU A 85 -26.22 -3.95 3.94
N LYS A 86 -26.77 -2.75 4.15
CA LYS A 86 -26.66 -1.66 3.19
C LYS A 86 -25.18 -1.32 2.91
N LEU A 87 -24.90 -0.86 1.70
CA LEU A 87 -23.53 -0.64 1.21
C LEU A 87 -22.74 0.39 2.03
N ASP A 88 -23.43 1.39 2.57
CA ASP A 88 -22.88 2.40 3.46
C ASP A 88 -22.28 1.81 4.75
N TYR A 89 -22.85 0.71 5.28
CA TYR A 89 -22.28 0.00 6.42
C TYR A 89 -20.92 -0.61 6.11
N CYS A 90 -20.63 -1.01 4.87
CA CYS A 90 -19.37 -1.63 4.48
C CYS A 90 -18.18 -0.64 4.43
N LYS A 91 -18.37 0.58 4.92
CA LYS A 91 -17.31 1.55 5.17
C LYS A 91 -16.50 1.11 6.40
N GLY A 92 -15.17 1.21 6.28
CA GLY A 92 -14.22 0.72 7.28
C GLY A 92 -14.31 1.36 8.67
N VAL A 93 -15.17 2.37 8.86
CA VAL A 93 -15.40 3.04 10.15
C VAL A 93 -16.59 2.48 10.95
N GLU A 94 -17.51 1.74 10.32
CA GLU A 94 -18.72 1.24 10.98
C GLU A 94 -18.73 -0.31 11.05
N CYS A 95 -18.56 -0.97 9.91
CA CYS A 95 -18.55 -2.44 9.86
C CYS A 95 -17.39 -3.05 10.66
N ILE A 96 -16.26 -2.35 10.82
CA ILE A 96 -15.10 -2.90 11.53
C ILE A 96 -15.33 -3.15 13.01
N TRP A 97 -16.29 -2.47 13.63
CA TRP A 97 -16.61 -2.63 15.05
C TRP A 97 -17.69 -3.68 15.29
N SER A 98 -18.52 -3.96 14.27
CA SER A 98 -19.60 -4.95 14.33
C SER A 98 -19.21 -6.30 13.71
N ASN A 99 -18.32 -6.29 12.72
CA ASN A 99 -17.86 -7.44 11.95
C ASN A 99 -16.34 -7.35 11.71
N PRO A 100 -15.52 -7.40 12.78
CA PRO A 100 -14.09 -7.07 12.74
C PRO A 100 -13.27 -7.94 11.81
N GLU A 101 -13.61 -9.23 11.68
CA GLU A 101 -12.91 -10.17 10.81
C GLU A 101 -13.17 -9.87 9.32
N CYS A 102 -14.44 -9.69 8.95
CA CYS A 102 -14.85 -9.44 7.56
C CYS A 102 -14.32 -8.09 7.06
N ALA A 103 -14.50 -7.03 7.86
CA ALA A 103 -13.95 -5.71 7.56
C ALA A 103 -12.42 -5.71 7.55
N GLY A 104 -11.80 -6.40 8.51
CA GLY A 104 -10.34 -6.56 8.57
C GLY A 104 -9.79 -7.21 7.31
N ASN A 105 -10.39 -8.29 6.83
CA ASN A 105 -9.98 -8.94 5.59
C ASN A 105 -10.05 -8.02 4.38
N LYS A 106 -11.10 -7.19 4.27
CA LYS A 106 -11.22 -6.19 3.20
C LYS A 106 -10.12 -5.14 3.29
N VAL A 107 -9.82 -4.65 4.49
CA VAL A 107 -8.71 -3.69 4.71
C VAL A 107 -7.38 -4.30 4.30
N LYS A 108 -7.11 -5.56 4.66
CA LYS A 108 -5.90 -6.28 4.24
C LYS A 108 -5.77 -6.38 2.72
N ILE A 109 -6.85 -6.72 2.01
CA ILE A 109 -6.87 -6.77 0.54
C ILE A 109 -6.50 -5.40 -0.06
N ASN A 110 -7.05 -4.32 0.48
CA ASN A 110 -6.70 -2.97 0.02
C ASN A 110 -5.24 -2.62 0.30
N MET A 111 -4.70 -3.03 1.45
CA MET A 111 -3.28 -2.85 1.78
C MET A 111 -2.35 -3.65 0.85
N GLU A 112 -2.75 -4.84 0.42
CA GLU A 112 -2.01 -5.61 -0.59
C GLU A 112 -1.95 -4.87 -1.92
N VAL A 113 -3.06 -4.26 -2.36
CA VAL A 113 -3.07 -3.42 -3.58
C VAL A 113 -2.12 -2.23 -3.44
N MET A 114 -2.14 -1.53 -2.30
CA MET A 114 -1.21 -0.43 -2.04
C MET A 114 0.26 -0.88 -2.10
N ALA A 115 0.59 -2.02 -1.50
CA ALA A 115 1.94 -2.58 -1.56
C ALA A 115 2.38 -2.90 -2.99
N GLN A 116 1.49 -3.48 -3.81
CA GLN A 116 1.78 -3.75 -5.23
C GLN A 116 2.00 -2.46 -6.02
N THR A 117 1.23 -1.40 -5.75
CA THR A 117 1.46 -0.09 -6.36
C THR A 117 2.85 0.45 -6.02
N ILE A 118 3.27 0.35 -4.75
CA ILE A 118 4.62 0.75 -4.33
C ILE A 118 5.70 -0.08 -5.05
N PHE A 119 5.50 -1.39 -5.26
CA PHE A 119 6.43 -2.20 -6.05
C PHE A 119 6.56 -1.66 -7.48
N GLY A 120 5.46 -1.21 -8.07
CA GLY A 120 5.42 -0.57 -9.38
C GLY A 120 6.31 0.67 -9.46
N TYR A 121 6.20 1.57 -8.47
CA TYR A 121 7.02 2.78 -8.40
C TYR A 121 8.52 2.46 -8.33
N LEU A 122 8.88 1.52 -7.44
CA LEU A 122 10.28 1.11 -7.26
C LEU A 122 10.86 0.44 -8.51
N GLY A 123 10.08 -0.42 -9.18
CA GLY A 123 10.49 -1.09 -10.41
C GLY A 123 10.52 -0.18 -11.65
N ALA A 124 9.78 0.92 -11.68
CA ALA A 124 9.91 1.93 -12.73
C ALA A 124 11.25 2.65 -12.64
N GLN A 125 11.65 3.06 -11.43
CA GLN A 125 12.94 3.73 -11.16
C GLN A 125 14.17 2.86 -11.49
N GLU A 126 14.15 1.58 -11.13
CA GLU A 126 15.24 0.64 -11.49
C GLU A 126 15.47 0.59 -13.01
N ARG A 127 14.41 0.65 -13.81
CA ARG A 127 14.47 0.64 -15.28
C ARG A 127 14.98 1.97 -15.84
N SER A 128 14.50 3.10 -15.32
CA SER A 128 14.97 4.44 -15.70
C SER A 128 16.47 4.59 -15.46
N ASN A 129 16.94 4.22 -14.25
CA ASN A 129 18.37 4.29 -13.88
C ASN A 129 19.26 3.38 -14.74
N SER A 130 18.77 2.20 -15.11
CA SER A 130 19.50 1.27 -16.00
C SER A 130 19.63 1.80 -17.43
N SER A 131 18.61 2.51 -17.92
CA SER A 131 18.61 3.09 -19.27
C SER A 131 19.55 4.31 -19.40
N GLU A 132 19.62 5.16 -18.38
CA GLU A 132 20.55 6.29 -18.33
C GLU A 132 22.01 5.84 -18.21
N ALA A 133 22.26 4.77 -17.44
CA ALA A 133 23.59 4.19 -17.28
C ALA A 133 24.14 3.66 -18.62
N GLN A 134 23.30 3.00 -19.43
CA GLN A 134 23.67 2.50 -20.77
C GLN A 134 23.88 3.62 -21.80
N ALA A 135 23.07 4.68 -21.75
CA ALA A 135 23.23 5.85 -22.63
C ALA A 135 24.56 6.60 -22.39
N LYS A 136 25.00 6.68 -21.13
CA LYS A 136 26.30 7.29 -20.77
C LYS A 136 27.50 6.44 -21.19
N THR A 137 27.38 5.11 -21.26
CA THR A 137 28.48 4.24 -21.72
C THR A 137 28.66 4.30 -23.24
N SER A 138 27.56 4.39 -24.01
CA SER A 138 27.59 4.47 -25.48
C SER A 138 28.15 5.80 -26.04
N SER A 139 28.26 6.84 -25.21
CA SER A 139 28.68 8.19 -25.64
C SER A 139 30.20 8.44 -25.51
N ILE A 140 30.96 7.48 -24.98
CA ILE A 140 32.41 7.61 -24.73
C ILE A 140 33.25 7.03 -25.89
N GLU A 141 32.65 6.25 -26.80
CA GLU A 141 33.34 5.69 -27.98
C GLU A 141 33.13 6.55 -29.23
N LYS A 142 33.75 7.74 -29.29
CA LYS A 142 34.11 8.34 -30.58
C LYS A 142 35.63 8.36 -30.68
N PRO A 143 36.25 7.52 -31.53
CA PRO A 143 37.67 7.62 -31.78
C PRO A 143 37.94 8.94 -32.49
N VAL A 144 38.74 9.79 -31.86
CA VAL A 144 39.34 10.97 -32.49
C VAL A 144 40.19 10.46 -33.65
N SER A 145 39.76 10.77 -34.87
CA SER A 145 40.51 10.57 -36.12
C SER A 145 40.95 11.91 -36.66
#